data_AF-M6RB72-F1
#
_entry.id   AF-M6RB72-F1
#
_cell.length_a   1.000
_cell.length_b   1.000
_cell.length_c   1.000
_cell.angle_alpha   90.00
_cell.angle_beta   90.00
_cell.angle_gamma   90.00
#
_symmetry.space_group_name_H-M   'P 1'
#
loop_
_entity.id
_entity.type
_entity.pdbx_description
1 polymer ?
#
loop_
_entity_poly.entity_id
_entity_poly.type
_entity_poly.pdbx_seq_one_letter_code
_entity_poly.pdbx_strand_id
1 'polypeptide(L)'
;MKKILSVLRTSFYFLSEIFEFTISLISSLSPSNKDSDLSGGDIFIVTGYLSGPFFYFKLRKALESKGYKPRILNTPSFLFNTTSAVEVLSKQMDQIPLKSVLLAHNTGGLITLLLPDRSRQKIKGLITLGTPFRGSYFLAINGLYFGSKYLKELFKTFLFMDRFHPLSPLKEFIFLPASSSVYGEGRDLWFDIPGNYNQVRKTENIRTILEFLAFHYPSTTSKELEKKSIPIPRLQPQSTKTLNPKKTSLKKQKSKNASKTNRSGKEKNTSSLSKRNSKTQRSVSKTKKQSSTIVNKKKNAPKKR
;
A
#
# COMPACT_ATOMS: atom_id res chain seq x y z
N MET A 1 -27.46 23.27 -3.84
CA MET A 1 -26.80 22.70 -5.04
C MET A 1 -25.62 21.77 -4.73
N LYS A 2 -24.56 22.19 -4.03
CA LYS A 2 -23.36 21.34 -3.75
C LYS A 2 -23.66 20.01 -3.03
N LYS A 3 -24.56 20.02 -2.03
CA LYS A 3 -24.97 18.79 -1.31
C LYS A 3 -25.69 17.78 -2.21
N ILE A 4 -26.60 18.27 -3.06
CA ILE A 4 -27.36 17.44 -4.00
C ILE A 4 -26.42 16.78 -5.01
N LEU A 5 -25.48 17.54 -5.58
CA LEU A 5 -24.49 17.01 -6.51
C LEU A 5 -23.57 15.96 -5.85
N SER A 6 -23.17 16.18 -4.60
CA SER A 6 -22.37 15.22 -3.84
C SER A 6 -23.12 13.91 -3.56
N VAL A 7 -24.42 14.01 -3.21
CA VAL A 7 -25.28 12.83 -3.02
C VAL A 7 -25.44 12.07 -4.33
N LEU A 8 -25.75 12.75 -5.43
CA LEU A 8 -25.86 12.12 -6.75
C LEU A 8 -24.57 11.42 -7.17
N ARG A 9 -23.42 12.06 -6.99
CA ARG A 9 -22.10 11.47 -7.27
C ARG A 9 -21.85 10.24 -6.42
N THR A 10 -22.20 10.28 -5.14
CA THR A 10 -22.05 9.13 -4.24
C THR A 10 -22.95 7.97 -4.66
N SER A 11 -24.21 8.25 -5.00
CA SER A 11 -25.16 7.26 -5.50
C SER A 11 -24.69 6.64 -6.82
N PHE A 12 -24.12 7.43 -7.72
CA PHE A 12 -23.53 6.93 -8.96
C PHE A 12 -22.41 5.93 -8.71
N TYR A 13 -21.46 6.26 -7.81
CA TYR A 13 -20.38 5.33 -7.49
C TYR A 13 -20.85 4.10 -6.72
N PHE A 14 -21.90 4.23 -5.90
CA PHE A 14 -22.53 3.09 -5.27
C PHE A 14 -23.15 2.14 -6.31
N LEU A 15 -23.92 2.66 -7.28
CA LEU A 15 -24.46 1.83 -8.36
C LEU A 15 -23.36 1.19 -9.22
N SER A 16 -22.30 1.95 -9.51
CA SER A 16 -21.11 1.42 -10.18
C SER A 16 -20.46 0.29 -9.38
N GLU A 17 -20.34 0.44 -8.06
CA GLU A 17 -19.79 -0.59 -7.19
C GLU A 17 -20.61 -1.89 -7.25
N ILE A 18 -21.95 -1.78 -7.20
CA ILE A 18 -22.84 -2.93 -7.32
C ILE A 18 -22.66 -3.62 -8.68
N PHE A 19 -22.55 -2.85 -9.76
CA PHE A 19 -22.28 -3.40 -11.09
C PHE A 19 -20.93 -4.13 -11.16
N GLU A 20 -19.85 -3.53 -10.66
CA GLU A 20 -18.54 -4.19 -10.65
C GLU A 20 -18.53 -5.42 -9.72
N PHE A 21 -19.26 -5.39 -8.61
CA PHE A 21 -19.46 -6.57 -7.75
C PHE A 21 -20.13 -7.72 -8.50
N THR A 22 -21.19 -7.45 -9.28
CA THR A 22 -21.84 -8.46 -10.12
C THR A 22 -20.88 -9.07 -11.15
N ILE A 23 -20.06 -8.24 -11.81
CA ILE A 23 -19.02 -8.74 -12.73
C ILE A 23 -17.99 -9.60 -11.98
N SER A 24 -17.61 -9.19 -10.77
CA SER A 24 -16.71 -9.96 -9.92
C SER A 24 -17.25 -11.35 -9.65
N LEU A 25 -18.51 -11.42 -9.20
CA LEU A 25 -19.21 -12.66 -8.91
C LEU A 25 -19.24 -13.59 -10.13
N ILE A 26 -19.65 -13.08 -11.29
CA ILE A 26 -19.67 -13.84 -12.55
C ILE A 26 -18.26 -14.36 -12.88
N SER A 27 -17.24 -13.50 -12.74
CA SER A 27 -15.86 -13.89 -12.97
C SER A 27 -15.39 -14.98 -12.01
N SER A 28 -15.90 -15.02 -10.78
CA SER A 28 -15.52 -16.01 -9.78
C SER A 28 -16.07 -17.42 -10.07
N LEU A 29 -17.15 -17.50 -10.85
CA LEU A 29 -17.75 -18.75 -11.30
C LEU A 29 -17.06 -19.31 -12.56
N SER A 30 -16.25 -18.50 -13.23
CA SER A 30 -15.52 -18.94 -14.42
C SER A 30 -14.36 -19.87 -14.03
N PRO A 31 -14.17 -21.00 -14.72
CA PRO A 31 -13.10 -21.92 -14.42
C PRO A 31 -11.74 -21.21 -14.49
N SER A 32 -10.94 -21.40 -13.44
CA SER A 32 -9.57 -20.91 -13.40
C SER A 32 -8.77 -21.62 -14.49
N ASN A 33 -8.32 -20.89 -15.51
CA ASN A 33 -7.39 -21.48 -16.48
C ASN A 33 -6.13 -21.97 -15.76
N LYS A 34 -5.75 -23.21 -16.08
CA LYS A 34 -4.61 -23.95 -15.54
C LYS A 34 -3.29 -23.19 -15.72
N ASP A 35 -2.43 -23.33 -14.72
CA ASP A 35 -0.97 -23.18 -14.74
C ASP A 35 -0.43 -22.05 -15.62
N SER A 36 -0.75 -20.80 -15.26
CA SER A 36 0.11 -19.71 -15.68
C SER A 36 1.44 -19.85 -14.95
N ASP A 37 2.55 -19.96 -15.70
CA ASP A 37 3.88 -19.90 -15.13
C ASP A 37 4.03 -18.65 -14.23
N LEU A 38 4.08 -18.90 -12.92
CA LEU A 38 4.18 -17.89 -11.88
C LEU A 38 5.62 -17.43 -11.68
N SER A 39 6.61 -18.17 -12.16
CA SER A 39 8.04 -17.89 -11.91
C SER A 39 8.54 -16.62 -12.63
N GLY A 40 7.93 -16.27 -13.76
CA GLY A 40 8.28 -15.08 -14.54
C GLY A 40 7.59 -13.77 -14.13
N GLY A 41 6.83 -13.75 -13.03
CA GLY A 41 6.08 -12.57 -12.57
C GLY A 41 6.89 -11.61 -11.68
N ASP A 42 6.55 -10.32 -11.71
CA ASP A 42 7.13 -9.29 -10.82
C ASP A 42 6.09 -8.65 -9.88
N ILE A 43 4.83 -8.57 -10.31
CA ILE A 43 3.67 -8.14 -9.54
C ILE A 43 2.66 -9.29 -9.50
N PHE A 44 2.25 -9.69 -8.30
CA PHE A 44 1.32 -10.80 -8.11
C PHE A 44 0.01 -10.29 -7.51
N ILE A 45 -1.07 -10.36 -8.27
CA ILE A 45 -2.39 -9.90 -7.85
C ILE A 45 -3.09 -11.05 -7.11
N VAL A 46 -3.32 -10.89 -5.81
CA VAL A 46 -4.09 -11.85 -5.01
C VAL A 46 -5.57 -11.52 -5.14
N THR A 47 -6.35 -12.47 -5.62
CA THR A 47 -7.79 -12.25 -5.81
C THR A 47 -8.53 -12.09 -4.49
N GLY A 48 -9.56 -11.24 -4.50
CA GLY A 48 -10.45 -10.97 -3.38
C GLY A 48 -11.77 -11.76 -3.41
N TYR A 49 -12.60 -11.47 -2.43
CA TYR A 49 -13.91 -12.07 -2.22
C TYR A 49 -14.76 -12.01 -3.49
N LEU A 50 -15.23 -13.18 -3.93
CA LEU A 50 -16.06 -13.32 -5.13
C LEU A 50 -15.45 -12.66 -6.36
N SER A 51 -14.12 -12.72 -6.53
CA SER A 51 -13.44 -12.19 -7.70
C SER A 51 -12.58 -13.26 -8.36
N GLY A 52 -12.94 -13.66 -9.58
CA GLY A 52 -12.08 -14.53 -10.38
C GLY A 52 -10.99 -13.77 -11.15
N PRO A 53 -10.07 -14.48 -11.83
CA PRO A 53 -8.95 -13.87 -12.54
C PRO A 53 -9.36 -12.87 -13.64
N PHE A 54 -10.45 -13.13 -14.34
CA PHE A 54 -10.95 -12.28 -15.42
C PHE A 54 -11.35 -10.87 -14.94
N PHE A 55 -11.83 -10.76 -13.70
CA PHE A 55 -12.17 -9.48 -13.08
C PHE A 55 -10.99 -8.48 -13.11
N TYR A 56 -9.76 -8.99 -12.99
CA TYR A 56 -8.53 -8.18 -12.93
C TYR A 56 -7.94 -7.86 -14.31
N PHE A 57 -8.60 -8.23 -15.41
CA PHE A 57 -8.07 -8.02 -16.76
C PHE A 57 -7.67 -6.57 -17.05
N LYS A 58 -8.48 -5.59 -16.64
CA LYS A 58 -8.19 -4.16 -16.82
C LYS A 58 -6.91 -3.72 -16.12
N LEU A 59 -6.79 -4.05 -14.83
CA LEU A 59 -5.60 -3.76 -14.03
C LEU A 59 -4.36 -4.46 -14.60
N ARG A 60 -4.49 -5.74 -14.97
CA ARG A 60 -3.41 -6.51 -15.58
C ARG A 60 -2.90 -5.84 -16.85
N LYS A 61 -3.79 -5.45 -17.77
CA LYS A 61 -3.41 -4.76 -19.02
C LYS A 61 -2.73 -3.42 -18.76
N ALA A 62 -3.21 -2.68 -17.77
CA ALA A 62 -2.61 -1.41 -17.38
C ALA A 62 -1.19 -1.59 -16.81
N LEU A 63 -0.97 -2.62 -15.99
CA LEU A 63 0.36 -2.99 -15.48
C LEU A 63 1.31 -3.43 -16.60
N GLU A 64 0.84 -4.30 -17.51
CA GLU A 64 1.59 -4.73 -18.69
C GLU A 64 2.03 -3.52 -19.54
N SER A 65 1.17 -2.52 -19.72
CA SER A 65 1.50 -1.29 -20.46
C SER A 65 2.60 -0.44 -19.81
N LYS A 66 2.89 -0.65 -18.52
CA LYS A 66 3.98 -0.01 -17.77
C LYS A 66 5.23 -0.89 -17.65
N GLY A 67 5.29 -1.98 -18.41
CA GLY A 67 6.43 -2.89 -18.45
C GLY A 67 6.50 -3.85 -17.27
N TYR A 68 5.44 -3.98 -16.47
CA TYR A 68 5.34 -5.02 -15.46
C TYR A 68 4.94 -6.37 -16.10
N LYS A 69 5.24 -7.45 -15.40
CA LYS A 69 4.83 -8.83 -15.71
C LYS A 69 3.84 -9.32 -14.65
N PRO A 70 2.59 -8.81 -14.63
CA PRO A 70 1.61 -9.21 -13.64
C PRO A 70 1.20 -10.69 -13.77
N ARG A 71 1.02 -11.33 -12.62
CA ARG A 71 0.46 -12.69 -12.49
C ARG A 71 -0.71 -12.66 -11.51
N ILE A 72 -1.71 -13.51 -11.73
CA ILE A 72 -2.87 -13.61 -10.84
C ILE A 72 -2.69 -14.82 -9.94
N LEU A 73 -2.70 -14.60 -8.62
CA LEU A 73 -2.78 -15.64 -7.61
C LEU A 73 -4.26 -15.85 -7.31
N ASN A 74 -4.85 -16.83 -8.00
CA ASN A 74 -6.27 -17.12 -7.88
C ASN A 74 -6.57 -17.86 -6.58
N THR A 75 -7.21 -17.17 -5.65
CA THR A 75 -7.80 -17.78 -4.46
C THR A 75 -9.21 -18.27 -4.80
N PRO A 76 -9.58 -19.50 -4.42
CA PRO A 76 -10.94 -19.97 -4.59
C PRO A 76 -11.89 -19.05 -3.79
N SER A 77 -13.10 -18.86 -4.30
CA SER A 77 -14.12 -18.06 -3.61
C SER A 77 -14.25 -18.52 -2.15
N PHE A 78 -13.89 -17.63 -1.23
CA PHE A 78 -13.83 -17.85 0.22
C PHE A 78 -15.17 -18.28 0.85
N LEU A 79 -16.28 -18.26 0.10
CA LEU A 79 -17.63 -18.62 0.55
C LEU A 79 -17.73 -19.94 1.33
N PHE A 80 -16.78 -20.86 1.19
CA PHE A 80 -16.90 -22.22 1.74
C PHE A 80 -15.78 -22.63 2.71
N ASN A 81 -14.53 -22.16 2.56
CA ASN A 81 -13.44 -22.52 3.47
C ASN A 81 -12.19 -21.62 3.35
N THR A 82 -11.90 -20.83 4.38
CA THR A 82 -10.65 -20.03 4.49
C THR A 82 -9.40 -20.86 4.46
N THR A 83 -9.39 -22.03 5.11
CA THR A 83 -8.23 -22.93 5.16
C THR A 83 -7.86 -23.36 3.75
N SER A 84 -8.85 -23.76 2.94
CA SER A 84 -8.61 -24.11 1.53
C SER A 84 -8.09 -22.92 0.71
N ALA A 85 -8.60 -21.71 0.93
CA ALA A 85 -8.08 -20.52 0.26
C ALA A 85 -6.61 -20.24 0.62
N VAL A 86 -6.25 -20.39 1.90
CA VAL A 86 -4.87 -20.25 2.39
C VAL A 86 -3.96 -21.33 1.83
N GLU A 87 -4.42 -22.59 1.80
CA GLU A 87 -3.66 -23.71 1.23
C GLU A 87 -3.39 -23.53 -0.26
N VAL A 88 -4.41 -23.14 -1.03
CA VAL A 88 -4.26 -22.86 -2.47
C VAL A 88 -3.29 -21.70 -2.69
N LEU A 89 -3.46 -20.59 -1.96
CA LEU A 89 -2.55 -19.47 -2.07
C LEU A 89 -1.12 -19.89 -1.69
N SER A 90 -0.94 -20.65 -0.60
CA SER A 90 0.38 -21.11 -0.17
C SER A 90 1.07 -21.98 -1.22
N LYS A 91 0.33 -22.88 -1.90
CA LYS A 91 0.88 -23.68 -3.01
C LYS A 91 1.30 -22.81 -4.19
N GLN A 92 0.52 -21.77 -4.52
CA GLN A 92 0.92 -20.81 -5.56
C GLN A 92 2.16 -20.02 -5.13
N MET A 93 2.26 -19.63 -3.86
CA MET A 93 3.42 -18.93 -3.30
C MET A 93 4.70 -19.77 -3.39
N ASP A 94 4.62 -21.10 -3.41
CA ASP A 94 5.80 -21.95 -3.63
C ASP A 94 6.43 -21.74 -5.02
N GLN A 95 5.62 -21.38 -6.01
CA GLN A 95 6.03 -21.19 -7.40
C GLN A 95 6.52 -19.78 -7.72
N ILE A 96 6.22 -18.79 -6.86
CA ILE A 96 6.66 -17.41 -7.09
C ILE A 96 8.12 -17.19 -6.67
N PRO A 97 8.84 -16.25 -7.31
CA PRO A 97 10.19 -15.86 -6.92
C PRO A 97 10.28 -15.32 -5.48
N LEU A 98 11.48 -15.38 -4.92
CA LEU A 98 11.80 -14.65 -3.69
C LEU A 98 11.70 -13.14 -3.91
N LYS A 99 11.34 -12.41 -2.85
CA LYS A 99 11.22 -10.94 -2.84
C LYS A 99 10.19 -10.40 -3.84
N SER A 100 9.07 -11.10 -3.98
CA SER A 100 7.94 -10.73 -4.84
C SER A 100 7.09 -9.62 -4.25
N VAL A 101 6.40 -8.84 -5.09
CA VAL A 101 5.44 -7.81 -4.69
C VAL A 101 4.02 -8.34 -4.88
N LEU A 102 3.23 -8.33 -3.81
CA LEU A 102 1.82 -8.72 -3.84
C LEU A 102 0.91 -7.49 -3.88
N LEU A 103 -0.07 -7.53 -4.76
CA LEU A 103 -1.20 -6.59 -4.82
C LEU A 103 -2.46 -7.34 -4.41
N ALA A 104 -2.85 -7.23 -3.15
CA ALA A 104 -3.89 -8.06 -2.57
C ALA A 104 -5.22 -7.31 -2.47
N HIS A 105 -6.21 -7.74 -3.24
CA HIS A 105 -7.51 -7.09 -3.29
C HIS A 105 -8.45 -7.68 -2.22
N ASN A 106 -9.08 -6.82 -1.44
CA ASN A 106 -10.12 -7.13 -0.47
C ASN A 106 -9.65 -8.18 0.54
N THR A 107 -10.43 -9.26 0.68
CA THR A 107 -10.10 -10.42 1.52
C THR A 107 -8.80 -11.11 1.08
N GLY A 108 -8.31 -10.92 -0.14
CA GLY A 108 -7.00 -11.41 -0.55
C GLY A 108 -5.88 -10.90 0.36
N GLY A 109 -6.01 -9.67 0.89
CA GLY A 109 -5.09 -9.14 1.90
C GLY A 109 -5.18 -9.85 3.25
N LEU A 110 -6.39 -10.26 3.66
CA LEU A 110 -6.58 -11.09 4.85
C LEU A 110 -5.99 -12.49 4.64
N ILE A 111 -6.28 -13.16 3.52
CA ILE A 111 -5.74 -14.49 3.22
C ILE A 111 -4.21 -14.46 3.19
N THR A 112 -3.62 -13.39 2.65
CA THR A 112 -2.15 -13.21 2.64
C THR A 112 -1.55 -13.18 4.05
N LEU A 113 -2.25 -12.63 5.05
CA LEU A 113 -1.78 -12.71 6.44
C LEU A 113 -1.75 -14.13 6.99
N LEU A 114 -2.73 -14.93 6.60
CA LEU A 114 -2.93 -16.28 7.12
C LEU A 114 -1.94 -17.29 6.53
N LEU A 115 -1.16 -16.88 5.53
CA LEU A 115 -0.09 -17.69 4.94
C LEU A 115 0.95 -18.10 6.00
N PRO A 116 1.56 -19.30 5.89
CA PRO A 116 2.65 -19.70 6.76
C PRO A 116 3.88 -18.78 6.60
N ASP A 117 4.74 -18.75 7.62
CA ASP A 117 5.94 -17.88 7.64
C ASP A 117 6.82 -18.04 6.40
N ARG A 118 7.05 -19.29 5.97
CA ARG A 118 7.80 -19.59 4.75
C ARG A 118 7.28 -18.85 3.52
N SER A 119 5.96 -18.78 3.36
CA SER A 119 5.32 -18.09 2.24
C SER A 119 5.41 -16.57 2.40
N ARG A 120 5.22 -16.06 3.63
CA ARG A 120 5.32 -14.62 3.93
C ARG A 120 6.73 -14.07 3.71
N GLN A 121 7.77 -14.83 4.01
CA GLN A 121 9.17 -14.44 3.80
C GLN A 121 9.52 -14.19 2.32
N LYS A 122 8.73 -14.71 1.37
CA LYS A 122 8.91 -14.41 -0.06
C LYS A 122 8.39 -13.01 -0.43
N ILE A 123 7.60 -12.37 0.42
CA ILE A 123 6.93 -11.10 0.12
C ILE A 123 7.89 -9.95 0.48
N LYS A 124 8.36 -9.23 -0.53
CA LYS A 124 9.11 -7.97 -0.36
C LYS A 124 8.19 -6.78 -0.10
N GLY A 125 7.00 -6.81 -0.70
CA GLY A 125 6.04 -5.73 -0.62
C GLY A 125 4.63 -6.27 -0.65
N LEU A 126 3.83 -5.89 0.33
CA LEU A 126 2.40 -6.17 0.38
C LEU A 126 1.63 -4.87 0.24
N ILE A 127 0.96 -4.71 -0.89
CA ILE A 127 0.06 -3.60 -1.16
C ILE A 127 -1.34 -4.16 -1.06
N THR A 128 -2.12 -3.67 -0.10
CA THR A 128 -3.51 -4.10 0.06
C THR A 128 -4.45 -3.06 -0.55
N LEU A 129 -5.47 -3.54 -1.25
CA LEU A 129 -6.50 -2.71 -1.87
C LEU A 129 -7.82 -3.01 -1.18
N GLY A 130 -8.30 -2.11 -0.32
CA GLY A 130 -9.61 -2.22 0.32
C GLY A 130 -9.75 -3.47 1.19
N THR A 131 -8.67 -3.91 1.82
CA THR A 131 -8.71 -5.07 2.72
C THR A 131 -9.52 -4.73 3.97
N PRO A 132 -10.55 -5.53 4.32
CA PRO A 132 -11.32 -5.33 5.55
C PRO A 132 -10.51 -5.86 6.74
N PHE A 133 -9.51 -5.10 7.18
CA PHE A 133 -8.52 -5.52 8.18
C PHE A 133 -9.12 -5.96 9.51
N ARG A 134 -10.27 -5.41 9.89
CA ARG A 134 -10.98 -5.76 11.13
C ARG A 134 -12.10 -6.77 10.91
N GLY A 135 -12.23 -7.30 9.70
CA GLY A 135 -13.30 -8.21 9.28
C GLY A 135 -14.53 -7.49 8.76
N SER A 136 -15.54 -8.23 8.30
CA SER A 136 -16.81 -7.64 7.85
C SER A 136 -17.97 -8.44 8.42
N TYR A 137 -19.13 -7.81 8.58
CA TYR A 137 -20.35 -8.51 8.98
C TYR A 137 -20.73 -9.64 8.01
N PHE A 138 -20.35 -9.50 6.73
CA PHE A 138 -20.60 -10.52 5.69
C PHE A 138 -19.57 -11.66 5.69
N LEU A 139 -18.48 -11.54 6.46
CA LEU A 139 -17.40 -12.54 6.52
C LEU A 139 -17.52 -13.41 7.78
N ALA A 140 -18.72 -13.95 8.04
CA ALA A 140 -19.02 -14.75 9.23
C ALA A 140 -18.20 -16.06 9.35
N ILE A 141 -17.52 -16.47 8.29
CA ILE A 141 -16.87 -17.78 8.17
C ILE A 141 -15.44 -17.71 8.75
N ASN A 142 -15.07 -18.72 9.54
CA ASN A 142 -13.73 -18.97 10.10
C ASN A 142 -13.10 -17.81 10.89
N GLY A 143 -13.92 -17.04 11.62
CA GLY A 143 -13.41 -16.01 12.50
C GLY A 143 -12.90 -14.75 11.79
N LEU A 144 -13.25 -14.53 10.52
CA LEU A 144 -12.96 -13.28 9.80
C LEU A 144 -14.07 -12.21 9.92
N TYR A 145 -15.02 -12.42 10.83
CA TYR A 145 -16.10 -11.46 11.08
C TYR A 145 -15.60 -10.22 11.82
N PHE A 146 -16.35 -9.13 11.70
CA PHE A 146 -15.96 -7.86 12.31
C PHE A 146 -15.74 -7.98 13.83
N GLY A 147 -14.55 -7.58 14.30
CA GLY A 147 -14.23 -7.54 15.72
C GLY A 147 -13.85 -8.88 16.36
N SER A 148 -13.67 -9.93 15.55
CA SER A 148 -13.24 -11.25 16.03
C SER A 148 -11.91 -11.17 16.80
N LYS A 149 -11.77 -12.02 17.82
CA LYS A 149 -10.52 -12.14 18.59
C LYS A 149 -9.36 -12.58 17.69
N TYR A 150 -9.65 -13.51 16.77
CA TYR A 150 -8.70 -14.04 15.81
C TYR A 150 -8.08 -12.94 14.93
N LEU A 151 -8.89 -12.08 14.31
CA LEU A 151 -8.38 -10.98 13.51
C LEU A 151 -7.64 -9.93 14.35
N LYS A 152 -8.09 -9.66 15.58
CA LYS A 152 -7.38 -8.73 16.49
C LYS A 152 -5.96 -9.19 16.81
N GLU A 153 -5.75 -10.48 16.97
CA GLU A 153 -4.43 -11.07 17.22
C GLU A 153 -3.55 -10.99 15.95
N LEU A 154 -4.13 -11.32 14.79
CA LEU A 154 -3.42 -11.31 13.51
C LEU A 154 -3.18 -9.92 12.92
N PHE A 155 -3.92 -8.90 13.35
CA PHE A 155 -3.82 -7.55 12.81
C PHE A 155 -2.40 -6.98 12.91
N LYS A 156 -1.67 -7.34 13.98
CA LYS A 156 -0.27 -6.91 14.18
C LYS A 156 0.70 -7.57 13.21
N THR A 157 0.34 -8.69 12.59
CA THR A 157 1.20 -9.40 11.63
C THR A 157 1.55 -8.55 10.42
N PHE A 158 0.67 -7.63 10.01
CA PHE A 158 0.98 -6.65 8.95
C PHE A 158 2.18 -5.75 9.28
N LEU A 159 2.47 -5.51 10.56
CA LEU A 159 3.60 -4.67 10.99
C LEU A 159 4.95 -5.37 10.78
N PHE A 160 4.97 -6.69 10.68
CA PHE A 160 6.18 -7.48 10.50
C PHE A 160 6.51 -7.77 9.03
N MET A 161 5.67 -7.32 8.10
CA MET A 161 5.98 -7.36 6.67
C MET A 161 7.04 -6.30 6.35
N ASP A 162 8.05 -6.65 5.54
CA ASP A 162 9.17 -5.75 5.18
C ASP A 162 8.67 -4.40 4.66
N ARG A 163 7.69 -4.45 3.75
CA ARG A 163 6.97 -3.25 3.27
C ARG A 163 5.50 -3.55 3.17
N PHE A 164 4.70 -2.80 3.91
CA PHE A 164 3.26 -2.93 3.91
C PHE A 164 2.60 -1.58 3.63
N HIS A 165 1.74 -1.56 2.61
CA HIS A 165 1.10 -0.36 2.09
C HIS A 165 -0.42 -0.58 2.02
N PRO A 166 -1.18 -0.11 3.02
CA PRO A 166 -2.63 -0.18 3.00
C PRO A 166 -3.21 0.94 2.13
N LEU A 167 -3.91 0.57 1.05
CA LEU A 167 -4.68 1.50 0.22
C LEU A 167 -6.18 1.26 0.44
N SER A 168 -6.83 2.21 1.08
CA SER A 168 -8.26 2.18 1.41
C SER A 168 -9.11 2.84 0.32
N PRO A 169 -10.33 2.35 0.05
CA PRO A 169 -11.25 3.04 -0.84
C PRO A 169 -11.64 4.37 -0.21
N LEU A 170 -11.91 5.39 -1.03
CA LEU A 170 -12.39 6.70 -0.52
C LEU A 170 -13.63 6.54 0.36
N LYS A 171 -14.48 5.58 -0.01
CA LYS A 171 -15.66 5.16 0.74
C LYS A 171 -15.91 3.69 0.48
N GLU A 172 -16.11 2.95 1.57
CA GLU A 172 -16.46 1.53 1.56
C GLU A 172 -17.99 1.35 1.52
N PHE A 173 -18.45 0.43 0.68
CA PHE A 173 -19.88 0.16 0.47
C PHE A 173 -20.26 -1.30 0.74
N ILE A 174 -19.32 -2.23 0.64
CA ILE A 174 -19.58 -3.68 0.71
C ILE A 174 -19.10 -4.24 2.04
N PHE A 175 -17.85 -3.98 2.42
CA PHE A 175 -17.28 -4.55 3.64
C PHE A 175 -17.57 -3.69 4.86
N LEU A 176 -18.73 -3.93 5.48
CA LEU A 176 -19.18 -3.16 6.64
C LEU A 176 -18.72 -3.76 7.98
N PRO A 177 -18.39 -2.91 8.98
CA PRO A 177 -18.44 -1.45 8.94
C PRO A 177 -17.29 -0.85 8.13
N ALA A 178 -17.51 0.31 7.51
CA ALA A 178 -16.52 0.97 6.63
C ALA A 178 -15.16 1.23 7.29
N SER A 179 -15.14 1.38 8.62
CA SER A 179 -13.91 1.51 9.42
C SER A 179 -13.04 0.25 9.41
N SER A 180 -13.54 -0.87 8.91
CA SER A 180 -12.76 -2.09 8.75
C SER A 180 -11.76 -2.01 7.59
N SER A 181 -12.11 -1.31 6.51
CA SER A 181 -11.25 -1.13 5.34
C SER A 181 -10.13 -0.10 5.56
N VAL A 182 -10.09 0.53 6.73
CA VAL A 182 -9.04 1.45 7.17
C VAL A 182 -8.09 0.68 8.07
N TYR A 183 -6.81 0.60 7.72
CA TYR A 183 -5.82 -0.03 8.58
C TYR A 183 -5.67 0.76 9.90
N GLY A 184 -5.35 2.05 9.79
CA GLY A 184 -5.02 2.95 10.89
C GLY A 184 -3.52 3.25 10.96
N GLU A 185 -3.05 3.66 12.15
CA GLU A 185 -1.62 3.91 12.42
C GLU A 185 -0.96 4.98 11.52
N GLY A 186 -1.75 5.82 10.85
CA GLY A 186 -1.26 6.88 9.97
C GLY A 186 -0.62 6.40 8.66
N ARG A 187 -0.93 5.17 8.21
CA ARG A 187 -0.30 4.56 7.02
C ARG A 187 -1.22 4.41 5.81
N ASP A 188 -2.52 4.61 5.99
CA ASP A 188 -3.50 4.45 4.91
C ASP A 188 -3.31 5.50 3.81
N LEU A 189 -3.23 5.01 2.59
CA LEU A 189 -3.37 5.79 1.38
C LEU A 189 -4.81 5.65 0.88
N TRP A 190 -5.33 6.68 0.23
CA TRP A 190 -6.73 6.74 -0.17
C TRP A 190 -6.86 6.84 -1.68
N PHE A 191 -7.80 6.09 -2.23
CA PHE A 191 -8.19 6.23 -3.63
C PHE A 191 -9.09 7.45 -3.86
N ASP A 192 -9.17 7.89 -5.11
CA ASP A 192 -10.00 9.02 -5.51
C ASP A 192 -11.46 8.62 -5.81
N ILE A 193 -11.66 7.38 -6.31
CA ILE A 193 -12.99 6.88 -6.65
C ILE A 193 -13.50 5.96 -5.53
N PRO A 194 -14.69 6.26 -4.95
CA PRO A 194 -15.38 5.40 -4.00
C PRO A 194 -15.64 3.98 -4.49
N GLY A 195 -15.81 3.05 -3.56
CA GLY A 195 -16.09 1.65 -3.85
C GLY A 195 -14.81 0.81 -3.80
N ASN A 196 -14.99 -0.39 -3.29
CA ASN A 196 -13.96 -1.35 -3.00
C ASN A 196 -13.61 -2.16 -4.28
N TYR A 197 -14.61 -2.72 -4.96
CA TYR A 197 -14.44 -3.36 -6.29
C TYR A 197 -14.04 -2.36 -7.38
N ASN A 198 -14.45 -1.09 -7.26
CA ASN A 198 -14.03 -0.02 -8.16
C ASN A 198 -12.49 0.20 -8.15
N GLN A 199 -11.76 -0.16 -7.09
CA GLN A 199 -10.31 0.06 -6.95
C GLN A 199 -9.48 -0.55 -8.09
N VAL A 200 -9.87 -1.73 -8.57
CA VAL A 200 -9.14 -2.46 -9.62
C VAL A 200 -9.78 -2.34 -11.01
N ARG A 201 -10.82 -1.51 -11.15
CA ARG A 201 -11.67 -1.44 -12.35
C ARG A 201 -11.79 -0.05 -12.95
N LYS A 202 -11.74 1.00 -12.14
CA LYS A 202 -11.85 2.39 -12.59
C LYS A 202 -10.49 2.94 -12.97
N THR A 203 -10.45 3.68 -14.07
CA THR A 203 -9.22 4.15 -14.71
C THR A 203 -8.40 5.04 -13.77
N GLU A 204 -9.07 5.88 -12.99
CA GLU A 204 -8.47 6.78 -12.01
C GLU A 204 -7.78 5.99 -10.89
N ASN A 205 -8.48 5.02 -10.30
CA ASN A 205 -7.89 4.18 -9.25
C ASN A 205 -6.76 3.29 -9.80
N ILE A 206 -6.90 2.73 -11.01
CA ILE A 206 -5.83 1.98 -11.67
C ILE A 206 -4.62 2.89 -11.90
N ARG A 207 -4.82 4.13 -12.32
CA ARG A 207 -3.74 5.12 -12.47
C ARG A 207 -3.03 5.36 -11.13
N THR A 208 -3.75 5.53 -10.03
CA THR A 208 -3.17 5.65 -8.68
C THR A 208 -2.30 4.44 -8.34
N ILE A 209 -2.76 3.21 -8.64
CA ILE A 209 -1.98 1.98 -8.42
C ILE A 209 -0.68 2.01 -9.26
N LEU A 210 -0.75 2.42 -10.52
CA LEU A 210 0.41 2.49 -11.41
C LEU A 210 1.42 3.54 -10.95
N GLU A 211 0.97 4.73 -10.55
CA GLU A 211 1.84 5.80 -10.03
C GLU A 211 2.52 5.36 -8.74
N PHE A 212 1.77 4.73 -7.83
CA PHE A 212 2.30 4.16 -6.60
C PHE A 212 3.37 3.09 -6.86
N LEU A 213 3.09 2.15 -7.76
CA LEU A 213 4.02 1.08 -8.12
C LEU A 213 5.26 1.63 -8.82
N ALA A 214 5.12 2.61 -9.72
CA ALA A 214 6.27 3.22 -10.39
C ALA A 214 7.24 3.86 -9.38
N PHE A 215 6.70 4.51 -8.34
CA PHE A 215 7.50 5.15 -7.30
C PHE A 215 8.15 4.15 -6.34
N HIS A 216 7.41 3.16 -5.82
CA HIS A 216 7.92 2.26 -4.77
C HIS A 216 8.55 0.96 -5.31
N TYR A 217 8.10 0.50 -6.47
CA TYR A 217 8.46 -0.78 -7.09
C TYR A 217 8.67 -0.61 -8.61
N PRO A 218 9.63 0.21 -9.06
CA PRO A 218 9.83 0.45 -10.49
C PRO A 218 10.16 -0.83 -11.25
N SER A 219 9.51 -1.03 -12.40
CA SER A 219 9.74 -2.17 -13.30
C SER A 219 11.17 -2.17 -13.83
N THR A 220 11.66 -3.33 -14.27
CA THR A 220 12.98 -3.43 -14.91
C THR A 220 13.06 -2.56 -16.15
N THR A 221 12.00 -2.53 -16.95
CA THR A 221 11.88 -1.67 -18.13
C THR A 221 11.95 -0.19 -17.76
N SER A 222 11.24 0.25 -16.71
CA SER A 222 11.30 1.65 -16.25
C SER A 222 12.70 2.03 -15.77
N LYS A 223 13.39 1.15 -15.04
CA LYS A 223 14.78 1.38 -14.60
C LYS A 223 15.75 1.48 -15.77
N GLU A 224 15.53 0.71 -16.83
CA GLU A 224 16.38 0.75 -18.02
C GLU A 224 16.17 2.04 -18.82
N LEU A 225 14.93 2.52 -18.92
CA LEU A 225 14.60 3.81 -19.55
C LEU A 225 15.20 4.99 -18.79
N GLU A 226 15.13 5.01 -17.45
CA GLU A 226 15.80 6.03 -16.64
C GLU A 226 17.31 6.04 -16.89
N LYS A 227 17.97 4.87 -16.89
CA LYS A 227 19.40 4.75 -17.17
C LYS A 227 19.80 5.26 -18.55
N LYS A 228 18.95 5.06 -19.57
CA LYS A 228 19.18 5.59 -20.93
C LYS A 228 18.91 7.09 -21.04
N SER A 229 18.10 7.66 -20.15
CA SER A 229 17.75 9.09 -20.14
C SER A 229 18.73 9.98 -19.38
N ILE A 230 19.64 9.41 -18.59
CA ILE A 230 20.72 10.18 -17.94
C ILE A 230 21.70 10.63 -19.02
N PRO A 231 21.85 11.94 -19.28
CA PRO A 231 22.86 12.43 -20.19
C PRO A 231 24.23 12.07 -19.63
N ILE A 232 24.96 11.19 -20.30
CA ILE A 232 26.39 11.00 -20.03
C ILE A 232 27.03 12.38 -20.23
N PRO A 233 27.67 12.99 -19.21
CA PRO A 233 28.47 14.18 -19.44
C PRO A 233 29.55 13.77 -20.44
N ARG A 234 29.43 14.29 -21.66
CA ARG A 234 30.43 14.10 -22.71
C ARG A 234 31.68 14.78 -22.21
N LEU A 235 32.55 14.05 -21.53
CA LEU A 235 33.92 14.46 -21.27
C LEU A 235 34.55 14.64 -22.65
N GLN A 236 34.59 15.89 -23.11
CA GLN A 236 35.37 16.25 -24.28
C GLN A 236 36.81 15.79 -24.02
N PRO A 237 37.44 15.08 -24.95
CA PRO A 237 38.86 14.85 -24.88
C PRO A 237 39.55 16.21 -24.95
N GLN A 238 40.12 16.68 -23.83
CA GLN A 238 41.08 17.77 -23.87
C GLN A 238 42.28 17.25 -24.68
N SER A 239 42.33 17.65 -25.96
CA SER A 239 43.51 17.46 -26.78
C SER A 239 44.68 18.14 -26.10
N THR A 240 45.68 17.35 -25.76
CA THR A 240 47.01 17.78 -25.36
C THR A 240 47.59 18.73 -26.43
N LYS A 241 47.71 20.01 -26.08
CA LYS A 241 48.67 20.90 -26.75
C LYS A 241 49.73 21.32 -25.74
N THR A 242 50.75 20.48 -25.68
CA THR A 242 52.10 20.81 -25.26
C THR A 242 52.61 21.93 -26.15
N LEU A 243 52.93 23.09 -25.58
CA LEU A 243 53.79 24.07 -26.25
C LEU A 243 54.71 24.69 -25.21
N ASN A 244 55.99 24.33 -25.35
CA ASN A 244 57.11 24.77 -24.53
C ASN A 244 57.43 26.26 -24.75
N PRO A 245 58.18 26.86 -23.80
CA PRO A 245 58.26 28.30 -23.60
C PRO A 245 59.39 28.95 -24.43
N LYS A 246 59.19 30.20 -24.86
CA LYS A 246 60.28 31.10 -25.25
C LYS A 246 60.18 32.42 -24.49
N LYS A 247 61.21 32.68 -23.69
CA LYS A 247 61.56 33.98 -23.09
C LYS A 247 62.02 34.93 -24.21
N THR A 248 61.53 36.17 -24.20
CA THR A 248 62.39 37.37 -24.26
C THR A 248 61.67 38.62 -23.78
N SER A 249 62.45 39.44 -23.09
CA SER A 249 62.17 40.67 -22.35
C SER A 249 62.03 41.93 -23.22
N LEU A 250 61.29 42.95 -22.77
CA LEU A 250 61.82 44.26 -22.32
C LEU A 250 60.74 45.36 -22.12
N LYS A 251 60.85 46.01 -20.95
CA LYS A 251 60.67 47.45 -20.60
C LYS A 251 59.30 48.17 -20.67
N LYS A 252 58.78 48.44 -19.46
CA LYS A 252 58.58 49.76 -18.78
C LYS A 252 58.00 50.96 -19.56
N GLN A 253 56.84 51.47 -19.09
CA GLN A 253 56.61 52.85 -18.60
C GLN A 253 55.20 52.92 -17.96
N LYS A 254 55.05 53.07 -16.63
CA LYS A 254 54.88 54.31 -15.83
C LYS A 254 53.78 55.27 -16.30
N SER A 255 52.69 55.37 -15.53
CA SER A 255 52.19 56.58 -14.81
C SER A 255 50.69 56.38 -14.45
N LYS A 256 50.35 56.28 -13.16
CA LYS A 256 49.83 57.34 -12.27
C LYS A 256 48.43 57.86 -12.64
N ASN A 257 47.42 57.43 -11.87
CA ASN A 257 46.61 58.26 -10.94
C ASN A 257 45.47 57.36 -10.42
N ALA A 258 45.42 56.98 -9.14
CA ALA A 258 45.11 57.80 -7.97
C ALA A 258 43.71 58.43 -8.04
N SER A 259 42.72 57.77 -7.43
CA SER A 259 41.98 58.24 -6.24
C SER A 259 40.71 57.40 -6.07
N LYS A 260 40.65 56.56 -5.02
CA LYS A 260 40.18 56.89 -3.66
C LYS A 260 38.65 57.00 -3.59
N THR A 261 38.02 55.95 -3.02
CA THR A 261 37.34 55.97 -1.69
C THR A 261 35.97 56.63 -1.74
N ASN A 262 34.88 56.04 -1.27
CA ASN A 262 34.56 55.60 0.10
C ASN A 262 33.03 55.28 0.05
N ARG A 263 32.34 54.54 0.91
CA ARG A 263 32.63 53.90 2.20
C ARG A 263 31.40 53.06 2.59
N SER A 264 31.67 51.97 3.33
CA SER A 264 30.98 51.47 4.54
C SER A 264 29.45 51.57 4.63
N GLY A 265 28.74 50.47 4.84
CA GLY A 265 28.56 49.82 6.16
C GLY A 265 27.05 49.73 6.42
N LYS A 266 26.45 48.82 7.18
CA LYS A 266 26.93 48.06 8.34
C LYS A 266 25.90 46.96 8.63
N GLU A 267 26.42 45.91 9.23
CA GLU A 267 25.84 44.67 9.73
C GLU A 267 24.85 44.78 10.92
N LYS A 268 24.23 43.60 11.19
CA LYS A 268 23.68 43.02 12.45
C LYS A 268 22.20 43.32 12.75
N ASN A 269 21.28 42.35 12.91
CA ASN A 269 21.19 41.02 13.57
C ASN A 269 20.23 41.08 14.78
N THR A 270 19.60 39.92 15.08
CA THR A 270 18.91 39.51 16.33
C THR A 270 17.48 40.06 16.55
N SER A 271 16.51 39.37 17.16
CA SER A 271 16.28 37.97 17.57
C SER A 271 14.86 37.89 18.21
N SER A 272 14.46 36.69 18.65
CA SER A 272 13.46 36.39 19.71
C SER A 272 11.98 36.18 19.26
N LEU A 273 11.48 34.93 19.29
CA LEU A 273 10.87 34.16 20.41
C LEU A 273 9.42 34.55 20.73
N SER A 274 8.48 33.61 20.49
CA SER A 274 7.43 33.33 21.49
C SER A 274 7.02 31.86 21.48
N LYS A 275 7.43 31.16 22.55
CA LYS A 275 6.76 29.97 23.08
C LYS A 275 5.56 30.45 23.87
N ARG A 276 4.39 29.81 23.72
CA ARG A 276 3.33 29.86 24.73
C ARG A 276 2.94 28.43 25.12
N ASN A 277 3.36 28.05 26.31
CA ASN A 277 2.81 26.93 27.07
C ASN A 277 1.59 27.46 27.84
N SER A 278 0.50 26.68 27.89
CA SER A 278 -0.40 26.67 29.03
C SER A 278 -0.84 25.24 29.32
N LYS A 279 -0.76 24.92 30.60
CA LYS A 279 -0.79 23.62 31.25
C LYS A 279 -2.15 23.47 31.93
N THR A 280 -2.63 22.23 32.02
CA THR A 280 -3.50 21.70 33.10
C THR A 280 -5.01 22.01 33.05
N GLN A 281 -5.82 20.96 32.86
CA GLN A 281 -6.76 20.56 33.92
C GLN A 281 -7.01 19.04 33.89
N ARG A 282 -6.83 18.46 35.07
CA ARG A 282 -7.05 17.07 35.47
C ARG A 282 -8.40 17.08 36.19
N SER A 283 -9.32 16.18 35.85
CA SER A 283 -10.43 15.83 36.76
C SER A 283 -10.56 14.31 36.80
N VAL A 284 -10.05 13.75 37.88
CA VAL A 284 -10.40 12.44 38.41
C VAL A 284 -11.58 12.65 39.35
N SER A 285 -12.64 11.88 39.20
CA SER A 285 -13.55 11.57 40.31
C SER A 285 -14.15 10.17 40.15
N LYS A 286 -13.78 9.31 41.09
CA LYS A 286 -14.30 7.96 41.37
C LYS A 286 -15.64 8.05 42.10
N THR A 287 -16.52 7.08 41.88
CA THR A 287 -17.45 6.45 42.86
C THR A 287 -18.17 5.30 42.14
N LYS A 288 -18.51 4.14 42.70
CA LYS A 288 -18.36 3.52 44.03
C LYS A 288 -18.61 2.01 43.86
N LYS A 289 -18.01 1.21 44.74
CA LYS A 289 -18.21 -0.24 44.93
C LYS A 289 -19.69 -0.62 45.15
N GLN A 290 -20.05 -1.83 44.73
CA GLN A 290 -20.76 -2.74 45.63
C GLN A 290 -20.28 -4.17 45.44
N SER A 291 -19.94 -4.78 46.56
CA SER A 291 -19.47 -6.15 46.76
C SER A 291 -20.57 -6.94 47.44
N SER A 292 -20.77 -8.20 47.06
CA SER A 292 -21.17 -9.24 48.00
C SER A 292 -20.69 -10.60 47.52
N THR A 293 -20.32 -11.40 48.51
CA THR A 293 -19.38 -12.53 48.53
C THR A 293 -20.15 -13.86 48.57
N ILE A 294 -19.40 -14.98 48.54
CA ILE A 294 -19.71 -16.34 49.06
C ILE A 294 -20.28 -17.33 48.02
N VAL A 295 -19.45 -18.17 47.37
CA VAL A 295 -18.97 -19.51 47.80
C VAL A 295 -20.07 -20.58 47.82
N ASN A 296 -19.97 -21.57 46.93
CA ASN A 296 -19.92 -22.96 47.37
C ASN A 296 -19.31 -23.93 46.35
N LYS A 297 -18.25 -24.60 46.79
CA LYS A 297 -17.69 -25.84 46.25
C LYS A 297 -18.70 -26.97 46.46
N LYS A 298 -18.89 -27.83 45.46
CA LYS A 298 -19.01 -29.27 45.72
C LYS A 298 -18.47 -30.10 44.55
N LYS A 299 -17.43 -30.88 44.88
CA LYS A 299 -16.96 -32.06 44.16
C LYS A 299 -18.13 -33.02 43.96
N ASN A 300 -18.17 -33.71 42.82
CA ASN A 300 -18.15 -35.16 42.76
C ASN A 300 -18.03 -35.67 41.31
N ALA A 301 -17.04 -36.52 41.11
CA ALA A 301 -16.98 -37.54 40.05
C ALA A 301 -16.81 -38.89 40.78
N PRO A 302 -16.86 -40.06 40.11
CA PRO A 302 -17.71 -40.49 39.00
C PRO A 302 -18.40 -41.83 39.33
N LYS A 303 -19.25 -42.36 38.44
CA LYS A 303 -19.52 -43.81 38.39
C LYS A 303 -19.58 -44.31 36.95
N LYS A 304 -18.68 -45.25 36.67
CA LYS A 304 -18.70 -46.15 35.50
C LYS A 304 -19.98 -47.00 35.51
N ARG A 305 -20.49 -47.27 34.32
CA ARG A 305 -20.97 -48.60 33.92
C ARG A 305 -20.55 -48.83 32.48
#